data_AF-A0A957PZ49-F1
#
_entry.id   AF-A0A957PZ49-F1
#
_cell.length_a   1.000
_cell.length_b   1.000
_cell.length_c   1.000
_cell.angle_alpha   90.00
_cell.angle_beta   90.00
_cell.angle_gamma   90.00
#
_symmetry.space_group_name_H-M   'P 1'
#
loop_
_entity.id
_entity.type
_entity.pdbx_description
1 polymer ?
#
loop_
_entity_poly.entity_id
_entity_poly.type
_entity_poly.pdbx_seq_one_letter_code
_entity_poly.pdbx_strand_id
1 'polypeptide(L)'
;MREPSEPSILTTIGQFGIYILAWLLLSAPGIWFFLSIRDSLFKFNVLLQLNPWAVRAIDRWGIFLFGLFWLAVIFTLEGYLRTAIAKGRLWQRIRRVFTWELIFAALLLLIEWTINFAA
;
A
#
# COMPACT_ATOMS: atom_id res chain seq x y z
N MET A 1 -21.44 30.96 -26.19
CA MET A 1 -20.38 30.67 -25.20
C MET A 1 -21.06 30.45 -23.85
N ARG A 2 -21.02 29.23 -23.29
CA ARG A 2 -21.49 28.99 -21.91
C ARG A 2 -20.34 29.40 -20.99
N GLU A 3 -20.57 30.33 -20.09
CA GLU A 3 -19.63 30.59 -19.01
C GLU A 3 -19.42 29.28 -18.23
N PRO A 4 -18.17 28.91 -17.90
CA PRO A 4 -17.91 27.74 -17.09
C PRO A 4 -18.57 27.96 -15.73
N SER A 5 -19.62 27.19 -15.44
CA SER A 5 -20.31 27.23 -14.15
C SER A 5 -19.30 26.96 -13.06
N GLU A 6 -19.10 27.93 -12.15
CA GLU A 6 -18.20 27.76 -11.03
C GLU A 6 -18.55 26.48 -10.24
N PRO A 7 -17.54 25.68 -9.85
CA PRO A 7 -17.80 24.47 -9.09
C PRO A 7 -18.48 24.83 -7.77
N SER A 8 -19.65 24.24 -7.52
CA SER A 8 -20.38 24.50 -6.28
C SER A 8 -19.54 24.04 -5.07
N ILE A 9 -19.54 24.83 -4.00
CA ILE A 9 -18.78 24.54 -2.77
C ILE A 9 -19.04 23.11 -2.26
N LEU A 10 -20.26 22.62 -2.44
CA LEU A 10 -20.68 21.26 -2.08
C LEU A 10 -19.90 20.17 -2.84
N THR A 11 -19.59 20.39 -4.12
CA THR A 11 -18.84 19.42 -4.93
C THR A 11 -17.38 19.35 -4.49
N THR A 12 -16.78 20.48 -4.13
CA THR A 12 -15.41 20.56 -3.61
C THR A 12 -15.29 19.82 -2.27
N ILE A 13 -16.20 20.09 -1.32
CA ILE A 13 -16.22 19.40 -0.02
C ILE A 13 -16.38 17.90 -0.19
N GLY A 14 -17.29 17.46 -1.08
CA GLY A 14 -17.49 16.05 -1.38
C GLY A 14 -16.24 15.36 -1.92
N GLN A 15 -15.50 16.02 -2.82
CA GLN A 15 -14.25 15.47 -3.38
C GLN A 15 -13.15 15.31 -2.32
N PHE A 16 -13.02 16.26 -1.38
CA PHE A 16 -12.07 16.13 -0.27
C PHE A 16 -12.43 14.98 0.67
N GLY A 17 -13.72 14.78 0.96
CA GLY A 17 -14.18 13.64 1.76
C GLY A 17 -13.82 12.30 1.11
N ILE A 18 -14.10 12.15 -0.19
CA ILE A 18 -13.75 10.94 -0.95
C ILE A 18 -12.23 10.71 -0.98
N TYR A 19 -11.45 11.78 -1.14
CA TYR A 19 -10.00 11.71 -1.09
C TYR A 19 -9.47 11.17 0.24
N ILE A 20 -9.93 11.70 1.37
CA ILE A 20 -9.49 11.26 2.71
C ILE A 20 -9.87 9.80 2.91
N LEU A 21 -11.10 9.43 2.57
CA LEU A 21 -11.57 8.04 2.65
C LEU A 21 -10.72 7.11 1.79
N ALA A 22 -10.45 7.48 0.54
CA ALA A 22 -9.62 6.68 -0.36
C ALA A 22 -8.19 6.53 0.16
N TRP A 23 -7.59 7.61 0.68
CA TRP A 23 -6.26 7.57 1.25
C TRP A 23 -6.19 6.62 2.46
N LEU A 24 -7.16 6.68 3.37
CA LEU A 24 -7.25 5.78 4.52
C LEU A 24 -7.45 4.32 4.09
N LEU A 25 -8.39 4.08 3.18
CA LEU A 25 -8.76 2.73 2.74
C LEU A 25 -7.63 2.05 1.94
N LEU A 26 -6.92 2.79 1.10
CA LEU A 26 -5.76 2.27 0.36
C LEU A 26 -4.52 2.12 1.26
N SER A 27 -4.41 2.94 2.32
CA SER A 27 -3.32 2.77 3.28
C SER A 27 -3.52 1.54 4.17
N ALA A 28 -4.74 1.26 4.64
CA ALA A 28 -4.97 0.20 5.63
C ALA A 28 -4.39 -1.20 5.24
N PRO A 29 -4.54 -1.70 3.99
CA PRO A 29 -3.96 -2.97 3.56
C PRO A 29 -2.44 -3.05 3.66
N GLY A 30 -1.73 -1.91 3.59
CA GLY A 30 -0.28 -1.91 3.63
C GLY A 30 0.29 -2.52 4.91
N ILE A 31 -0.35 -2.27 6.06
CA ILE A 31 0.06 -2.87 7.34
C ILE A 31 -0.02 -4.39 7.26
N TRP A 32 -1.11 -4.92 6.71
CA TRP A 32 -1.27 -6.37 6.52
C TRP A 32 -0.18 -6.92 5.59
N PHE A 33 0.11 -6.25 4.48
CA PHE A 33 1.19 -6.64 3.58
C PHE A 33 2.56 -6.72 4.27
N PHE A 34 2.91 -5.76 5.13
CA PHE A 34 4.20 -5.82 5.84
C PHE A 34 4.30 -7.00 6.79
N LEU A 35 3.22 -7.30 7.51
CA LEU A 35 3.19 -8.44 8.41
C LEU A 35 3.31 -9.75 7.63
N SER A 36 2.54 -9.91 6.54
CA SER A 36 2.64 -11.09 5.66
C SER A 36 4.02 -11.26 5.02
N ILE A 37 4.65 -10.17 4.55
CA ILE A 37 6.01 -10.22 4.00
C ILE A 37 7.01 -10.65 5.08
N ARG A 38 6.92 -10.05 6.28
CA ARG A 38 7.81 -10.39 7.40
C ARG A 38 7.70 -11.87 7.73
N ASP A 39 6.49 -12.39 7.89
CA ASP A 39 6.24 -13.80 8.20
C ASP A 39 6.74 -14.73 7.08
N SER A 40 6.51 -14.35 5.82
CA SER A 40 7.02 -15.08 4.66
C SER A 40 8.55 -15.12 4.63
N LEU A 41 9.23 -14.01 4.93
CA LEU A 41 10.68 -13.95 5.01
C LEU A 41 11.23 -14.84 6.13
N PHE A 42 10.54 -14.92 7.28
CA PHE A 42 10.92 -15.85 8.35
C PHE A 42 10.81 -17.31 7.91
N LYS A 43 9.69 -17.71 7.32
CA LYS A 43 9.51 -19.08 6.81
C LYS A 43 10.55 -19.42 5.76
N PHE A 44 10.84 -18.49 4.84
CA PHE A 44 11.83 -18.68 3.79
C PHE A 44 13.25 -18.83 4.35
N ASN A 45 13.60 -18.06 5.38
CA ASN A 45 14.88 -18.19 6.07
C ASN A 45 15.05 -19.57 6.73
N VAL A 46 14.00 -20.11 7.34
CA VAL A 46 14.01 -21.45 7.94
C VAL A 46 14.20 -22.51 6.86
N LEU A 47 13.46 -22.41 5.75
CA LEU A 47 13.53 -23.36 4.63
C LEU A 47 14.94 -23.42 4.00
N LEU A 48 15.56 -22.25 3.81
CA LEU A 48 16.90 -22.14 3.22
C LEU A 48 18.05 -22.35 4.20
N GLN A 49 17.76 -22.62 5.48
CA GLN A 49 18.76 -22.76 6.54
C GLN A 49 19.74 -21.57 6.58
N LEU A 50 19.23 -20.36 6.37
CA LEU A 50 20.06 -19.17 6.33
C LEU A 50 20.70 -18.91 7.70
N ASN A 51 21.87 -18.27 7.67
CA ASN A 51 22.68 -18.01 8.87
C ASN A 51 21.82 -17.34 9.97
N PRO A 52 21.83 -17.84 11.23
CA PRO A 52 21.07 -17.29 12.36
C PRO A 52 21.31 -15.79 12.63
N TRP A 53 22.43 -15.24 12.17
CA TRP A 53 22.68 -13.80 12.24
C TRP A 53 21.77 -12.99 11.31
N ALA A 54 21.51 -13.48 10.10
CA ALA A 54 20.63 -12.81 9.14
C ALA A 54 19.18 -12.76 9.65
N VAL A 55 18.69 -13.87 10.23
CA VAL A 55 17.36 -13.95 10.83
C VAL A 55 17.19 -12.94 11.95
N ARG A 56 18.16 -12.85 12.87
CA ARG A 56 18.14 -11.87 13.97
C ARG A 56 18.21 -10.42 13.49
N ALA A 57 18.92 -10.16 12.39
CA ALA A 57 18.97 -8.84 11.79
C ALA A 57 17.60 -8.44 11.19
N ILE A 58 16.97 -9.34 10.43
CA ILE A 58 15.63 -9.11 9.85
C ILE A 58 14.58 -8.91 10.96
N ASP A 59 14.65 -9.69 12.03
CA ASP A 59 13.70 -9.57 13.15
C ASP A 59 13.78 -8.20 13.84
N ARG A 60 15.00 -7.76 14.17
CA ARG A 60 15.22 -6.51 14.91
C ARG A 60 15.06 -5.27 14.05
N TRP A 61 15.60 -5.28 12.84
CA TRP A 61 15.63 -4.11 11.98
C TRP A 61 14.45 -4.06 11.00
N GLY A 62 13.83 -5.20 10.71
CA GLY A 62 12.73 -5.29 9.75
C GLY A 62 11.59 -4.35 10.11
N ILE A 63 11.14 -4.32 11.36
CA ILE A 63 10.04 -3.44 11.77
C ILE A 63 10.35 -1.96 11.53
N PHE A 64 11.58 -1.53 11.77
CA PHE A 64 12.01 -0.14 11.55
C PHE A 64 12.12 0.18 10.06
N LEU A 65 12.75 -0.71 9.28
CA LEU A 65 12.93 -0.52 7.84
C LEU A 65 11.59 -0.55 7.09
N PHE A 66 10.72 -1.52 7.42
CA PHE A 66 9.39 -1.62 6.86
C PHE A 66 8.50 -0.46 7.29
N GLY A 67 8.57 -0.04 8.56
CA GLY A 67 7.84 1.14 9.04
C GLY A 67 8.26 2.42 8.32
N LEU A 68 9.56 2.64 8.13
CA LEU A 68 10.08 3.81 7.40
C LEU A 68 9.68 3.77 5.92
N PHE A 69 9.83 2.61 5.28
CA PHE A 69 9.39 2.40 3.91
C PHE A 69 7.89 2.66 3.76
N TRP A 70 7.08 2.15 4.68
CA TRP A 70 5.64 2.34 4.68
C TRP A 70 5.23 3.80 4.83
N LEU A 71 5.90 4.53 5.73
CA LEU A 71 5.68 5.96 5.91
C LEU A 71 5.95 6.73 4.61
N ALA A 72 7.03 6.39 3.91
CA ALA A 72 7.35 6.98 2.61
C ALA A 72 6.29 6.68 1.55
N VAL A 73 5.74 5.45 1.54
CA VAL A 73 4.63 5.07 0.66
C VAL A 73 3.37 5.87 0.98
N ILE A 74 2.98 6.02 2.25
CA ILE A 74 1.82 6.81 2.67
C ILE A 74 1.92 8.26 2.20
N PHE A 75 3.07 8.91 2.41
CA PHE A 75 3.27 10.30 1.98
C PHE A 75 3.26 10.44 0.45
N THR A 76 3.86 9.47 -0.25
CA THR A 76 3.84 9.44 -1.72
C THR A 76 2.42 9.26 -2.23
N LEU A 77 1.64 8.36 -1.60
CA LEU A 77 0.24 8.13 -1.94
C LEU A 77 -0.61 9.37 -1.68
N GLU A 78 -0.39 10.06 -0.56
CA GLU A 78 -1.06 11.32 -0.24
C GLU A 78 -0.82 12.37 -1.34
N GLY A 79 0.45 12.61 -1.68
CA GLY A 79 0.81 13.55 -2.75
C GLY A 79 0.24 13.14 -4.11
N TYR A 80 0.23 11.83 -4.40
CA TYR A 80 -0.33 11.28 -5.63
C TYR A 80 -1.86 11.44 -5.70
N LEU A 81 -2.59 11.27 -4.60
CA LEU A 81 -4.04 11.47 -4.58
C LEU A 81 -4.41 12.96 -4.55
N ARG A 82 -3.68 13.79 -3.80
CA ARG A 82 -3.89 15.25 -3.74
C ARG A 82 -3.74 15.89 -5.11
N THR A 83 -2.70 15.54 -5.86
CA THR A 83 -2.50 16.02 -7.23
C THR A 83 -3.54 15.48 -8.22
N ALA A 84 -4.28 14.43 -7.86
CA ALA A 84 -5.39 13.88 -8.65
C ALA A 84 -6.63 14.76 -8.59
N ILE A 85 -6.93 15.34 -7.42
CA ILE A 85 -8.06 16.24 -7.20
C ILE A 85 -7.89 17.47 -8.07
N ALA A 86 -6.71 18.11 -8.02
CA ALA A 86 -6.39 19.29 -8.83
C ALA A 86 -6.51 19.04 -10.35
N LYS A 87 -6.38 17.78 -10.79
CA LYS A 87 -6.48 17.39 -12.21
C LYS A 87 -7.82 16.77 -12.58
N GLY A 88 -8.77 16.64 -11.64
CA GLY A 88 -10.05 15.96 -11.87
C GLY A 88 -9.93 14.46 -12.21
N ARG A 89 -8.80 13.81 -11.88
CA ARG A 89 -8.51 12.40 -12.22
C ARG A 89 -8.45 11.49 -11.01
N LEU A 90 -9.11 11.86 -9.91
CA LEU A 90 -9.08 11.12 -8.64
C LEU A 90 -9.46 9.65 -8.83
N TRP A 91 -10.56 9.38 -9.52
CA TRP A 91 -11.06 8.00 -9.68
C TRP A 91 -10.11 7.11 -10.48
N GLN A 92 -9.50 7.63 -11.55
CA GLN A 92 -8.54 6.86 -12.35
C GLN A 92 -7.32 6.47 -11.51
N ARG A 93 -6.87 7.36 -10.62
CA ARG A 93 -5.72 7.11 -9.75
C ARG A 93 -6.04 6.14 -8.62
N ILE A 94 -7.20 6.28 -7.97
CA ILE A 94 -7.65 5.32 -6.94
C ILE A 94 -7.72 3.91 -7.53
N ARG A 95 -8.39 3.74 -8.69
CA ARG A 95 -8.47 2.44 -9.35
C ARG A 95 -7.08 1.87 -9.67
N ARG A 96 -6.17 2.70 -10.17
CA ARG A 96 -4.80 2.26 -10.48
C ARG A 96 -4.05 1.78 -9.22
N VAL A 97 -4.14 2.52 -8.12
CA VAL A 97 -3.49 2.11 -6.84
C VAL A 97 -4.12 0.81 -6.34
N PHE A 98 -5.45 0.75 -6.33
CA PHE A 98 -6.19 -0.45 -5.92
C PHE A 98 -5.83 -1.68 -6.76
N THR A 99 -5.68 -1.54 -8.09
CA THR A 99 -5.23 -2.62 -8.95
C THR A 99 -3.82 -3.10 -8.57
N TRP A 100 -2.89 -2.18 -8.27
CA TRP A 100 -1.56 -2.56 -7.80
C TRP A 100 -1.60 -3.27 -6.45
N GLU A 101 -2.42 -2.82 -5.51
CA GLU A 101 -2.63 -3.49 -4.23
C GLU A 101 -3.18 -4.90 -4.41
N LEU A 102 -4.15 -5.10 -5.30
CA LEU A 102 -4.69 -6.43 -5.60
C LEU A 102 -3.65 -7.35 -6.22
N ILE A 103 -2.84 -6.85 -7.16
CA ILE A 103 -1.75 -7.62 -7.77
C ILE A 103 -0.74 -8.02 -6.68
N PHE A 104 -0.38 -7.08 -5.81
CA PHE A 104 0.56 -7.34 -4.73
C PHE A 104 0.02 -8.35 -3.72
N ALA A 105 -1.25 -8.22 -3.33
CA ALA A 105 -1.94 -9.18 -2.48
C ALA A 105 -1.95 -10.59 -3.10
N ALA A 106 -2.27 -10.70 -4.39
CA ALA A 106 -2.29 -11.98 -5.10
C ALA A 106 -0.90 -12.62 -5.14
N LEU A 107 0.16 -11.83 -5.36
CA LEU A 107 1.54 -12.31 -5.32
C LEU A 107 1.94 -12.80 -3.93
N LEU A 108 1.58 -12.07 -2.87
CA LEU A 108 1.86 -12.50 -1.49
C LEU A 108 1.16 -13.81 -1.14
N LEU A 109 -0.12 -13.94 -1.49
CA LEU A 109 -0.86 -15.18 -1.28
C LEU A 109 -0.26 -16.35 -2.06
N LEU A 110 0.21 -16.10 -3.29
CA LEU A 110 0.90 -17.11 -4.09
C LEU A 110 2.22 -17.54 -3.42
N ILE A 111 3.00 -16.60 -2.90
CA ILE A 111 4.24 -16.90 -2.15
C ILE A 111 3.89 -17.73 -0.91
N GLU A 112 2.93 -17.31 -0.09
CA GLU A 112 2.52 -18.06 1.11
C GLU A 112 2.05 -19.48 0.76
N TRP A 113 1.27 -19.64 -0.31
CA TRP A 113 0.86 -20.94 -0.82
C TRP A 113 2.06 -21.81 -1.21
N THR A 114 3.03 -21.27 -1.95
CA THR A 114 4.24 -22.03 -2.34
C THR A 114 5.09 -22.45 -1.14
N ILE A 115 5.23 -21.59 -0.13
CA ILE A 115 6.00 -21.88 1.08
C ILE A 115 5.32 -23.00 1.87
N ASN A 116 4.00 -22.92 2.06
CA ASN A 116 3.25 -23.92 2.81
C ASN A 116 3.20 -25.28 2.10
N PHE A 117 3.33 -25.31 0.77
CA PHE A 117 3.44 -26.55 0.01
C PHE A 117 4.83 -27.19 0.09
N ALA A 118 5.88 -26.37 0.23
CA ALA A 118 7.27 -26.83 0.27
C ALA A 118 7.78 -27.21 1.67
N ALA A 119 7.11 -26.73 2.73
CA ALA A 119 7.39 -27.03 4.12
C ALA A 119 6.72 -28.35 4.57
#